data_AF-A0A4P7ZUY5-F1
#
_entry.id   AF-A0A4P7ZUY5-F1
#
_cell.length_a   1.000
_cell.length_b   1.000
_cell.length_c   1.000
_cell.angle_alpha   90.00
_cell.angle_beta   90.00
_cell.angle_gamma   90.00
#
_symmetry.space_group_name_H-M   'P 1'
#
loop_
_entity.id
_entity.type
_entity.pdbx_description
1 polymer ?
#
loop_
_entity_poly.entity_id
_entity_poly.type
_entity_poly.pdbx_seq_one_letter_code
_entity_poly.pdbx_strand_id
1 'polypeptide(L)'
;MFVQKGQRIPSAPAEGWLSDGRQVLHFKPAIWNQWQQELEITSGQVLRDQAVPLLQRRVRLSRERAVELWRQRLAEGWKPCTPQWQPPPLLEPRWGR
;
A
#
# COMPACT_ATOMS: atom_id res chain seq x y z
N MET A 1 -8.46 -23.82 8.22
CA MET A 1 -8.98 -22.65 8.94
C MET A 1 -7.89 -21.58 8.88
N PHE A 2 -7.97 -20.59 7.97
CA PHE A 2 -6.89 -19.62 7.79
C PHE A 2 -7.14 -18.40 8.69
N VAL A 3 -6.16 -18.15 9.56
CA VAL A 3 -6.18 -17.15 10.63
C VAL A 3 -6.38 -15.75 10.05
N GLN A 4 -7.47 -15.10 10.43
CA GLN A 4 -7.73 -13.68 10.16
C GLN A 4 -6.71 -12.84 10.96
N LYS A 5 -5.52 -12.62 10.40
CA LYS A 5 -4.52 -11.74 11.00
C LYS A 5 -4.98 -10.29 10.89
N GLY A 6 -5.41 -9.77 12.03
CA GLY A 6 -5.58 -8.36 12.41
C GLY A 6 -5.56 -7.33 11.29
N GLN A 7 -6.70 -6.67 11.12
CA GLN A 7 -6.94 -5.48 10.32
C GLN A 7 -5.98 -4.34 10.73
N ARG A 8 -4.73 -4.38 10.24
CA ARG A 8 -3.72 -3.35 10.51
C ARG A 8 -4.10 -2.10 9.72
N ILE A 9 -4.61 -1.10 10.42
CA ILE A 9 -4.65 0.27 9.92
C ILE A 9 -3.18 0.70 9.73
N PRO A 10 -2.79 1.25 8.58
CA PRO A 10 -1.41 1.67 8.34
C PRO A 10 -1.04 2.81 9.29
N SER A 11 -0.42 2.46 10.42
CA SER A 11 0.18 3.38 11.38
C SER A 11 1.71 3.52 11.20
N ALA A 12 2.27 2.85 10.17
CA ALA A 12 3.68 2.63 9.77
C ALA A 12 4.52 1.72 10.70
N PRO A 13 5.65 1.11 10.25
CA PRO A 13 6.25 1.01 8.92
C PRO A 13 6.01 -0.40 8.31
N ALA A 14 4.75 -0.80 8.21
CA ALA A 14 4.35 -1.95 7.41
C ALA A 14 3.37 -1.44 6.35
N GLU A 15 3.80 -1.56 5.10
CA GLU A 15 3.09 -1.23 3.88
C GLU A 15 1.67 -1.80 3.90
N GLY A 16 0.68 -0.94 3.65
CA GLY A 16 -0.73 -1.31 3.69
C GLY A 16 -1.28 -1.50 2.29
N TRP A 17 -2.01 -2.60 2.08
CA TRP A 17 -2.63 -2.91 0.80
C TRP A 17 -4.12 -3.12 0.96
N LEU A 18 -4.91 -2.46 0.11
CA LEU A 18 -6.36 -2.67 0.01
C LEU A 18 -6.71 -3.08 -1.41
N SER A 19 -7.67 -3.98 -1.57
CA SER A 19 -8.26 -4.30 -2.87
C SER A 19 -9.77 -4.48 -2.78
N ASP A 20 -10.47 -4.05 -3.83
CA ASP A 20 -11.89 -4.33 -4.08
C ASP A 20 -12.09 -5.50 -5.07
N GLY A 21 -11.00 -6.17 -5.48
CA GLY A 21 -11.00 -7.25 -6.48
C GLY A 21 -10.86 -6.79 -7.94
N ARG A 22 -10.89 -5.48 -8.22
CA ARG A 22 -10.63 -4.90 -9.56
C ARG A 22 -9.49 -3.90 -9.54
N GLN A 23 -9.36 -3.20 -8.43
CA GLN A 23 -8.39 -2.18 -8.13
C GLN A 23 -7.67 -2.54 -6.84
N VAL A 24 -6.50 -1.94 -6.70
CA VAL A 24 -5.65 -2.11 -5.54
C VAL A 24 -5.06 -0.75 -5.16
N LEU A 25 -5.00 -0.49 -3.87
CA LEU A 25 -4.39 0.68 -3.28
C LEU A 25 -3.23 0.23 -2.39
N HIS A 26 -2.08 0.84 -2.62
CA HIS A 26 -0.89 0.63 -1.81
C HIS A 26 -0.56 1.91 -1.06
N PHE A 27 -0.45 1.80 0.25
CA PHE A 27 -0.11 2.87 1.17
C PHE A 27 1.33 2.67 1.61
N LYS A 28 2.24 3.48 1.05
CA LYS A 28 3.64 3.48 1.44
C LYS A 28 4.03 4.79 2.13
N PRO A 29 4.91 4.77 3.13
CA PRO A 29 5.46 6.01 3.68
C PRO A 29 6.26 6.74 2.59
N ALA A 30 6.00 8.03 2.42
CA ALA A 30 6.79 8.91 1.55
C ALA A 30 7.75 9.77 2.39
N ILE A 31 7.23 10.35 3.47
CA ILE A 31 8.00 11.10 4.46
C ILE A 31 7.61 10.57 5.83
N TRP A 32 8.59 10.18 6.62
CA TRP A 32 8.33 9.67 7.98
C TRP A 32 9.34 10.24 8.96
N ASN A 33 9.09 11.48 9.39
CA ASN A 33 9.89 12.13 10.42
C ASN A 33 8.99 12.66 11.55
N GLN A 34 9.61 13.19 12.61
CA GLN A 34 8.89 13.66 13.81
C GLN A 34 8.04 14.93 13.60
N TRP A 35 8.26 15.65 12.50
CA TRP A 35 7.58 16.90 12.17
C TRP A 35 6.53 16.74 11.06
N GLN A 36 6.71 15.75 10.19
CA GLN A 36 5.91 15.52 8.99
C GLN A 36 5.83 14.03 8.70
N GLN A 37 4.61 13.56 8.55
CA GLN A 37 4.30 12.17 8.22
C GLN A 37 3.33 12.13 7.04
N GLU A 38 3.82 11.60 5.93
CA GLU A 38 3.09 11.51 4.67
C GLU A 38 3.17 10.10 4.10
N LEU A 39 2.07 9.68 3.50
CA LEU A 39 2.00 8.44 2.74
C LEU A 39 1.77 8.77 1.27
N GLU A 40 2.46 8.06 0.40
CA GLU A 40 2.12 7.97 -1.02
C GLU A 40 1.16 6.80 -1.20
N ILE A 41 -0.04 7.12 -1.69
CA ILE A 41 -1.05 6.14 -2.06
C ILE A 41 -0.93 5.93 -3.56
N THR A 42 -0.62 4.70 -3.94
CA THR A 42 -0.57 4.28 -5.34
C THR A 42 -1.80 3.44 -5.66
N SER A 43 -2.57 3.84 -6.67
CA SER A 43 -3.67 3.04 -7.20
C SER A 43 -3.22 2.26 -8.43
N GLY A 44 -3.59 0.99 -8.46
CA GLY A 44 -3.39 0.13 -9.61
C GLY A 44 -4.68 -0.62 -9.95
N GLN A 45 -4.81 -1.00 -11.23
CA GLN A 45 -5.90 -1.87 -11.68
C GLN A 45 -5.37 -3.29 -11.84
N VAL A 46 -6.05 -4.26 -11.22
CA VAL A 46 -5.72 -5.68 -11.34
C VAL A 46 -6.35 -6.20 -12.62
N LEU A 47 -5.52 -6.58 -13.59
CA LEU A 47 -5.97 -7.26 -14.80
C LEU A 47 -6.00 -8.77 -14.51
N ARG A 48 -7.07 -9.47 -14.92
CA ARG A 48 -7.27 -10.90 -14.61
C ARG A 48 -6.12 -11.81 -15.08
N ASP A 49 -5.33 -11.35 -16.04
CA ASP A 49 -4.24 -12.09 -16.66
C ASP A 49 -2.84 -11.57 -16.29
N GLN A 50 -2.73 -10.58 -15.39
CA GLN A 50 -1.42 -10.07 -14.96
C GLN A 50 -1.26 -10.13 -13.44
N ALA A 51 -0.13 -10.70 -13.02
CA ALA A 51 0.29 -10.70 -11.62
C ALA A 51 0.64 -9.30 -11.11
N VAL A 52 0.99 -8.37 -12.02
CA VAL A 52 1.34 -6.99 -11.69
C VAL A 52 0.21 -6.07 -12.14
N PRO A 53 -0.43 -5.34 -11.23
CA PRO A 53 -1.47 -4.39 -11.59
C PRO A 53 -0.88 -3.15 -12.26
N LEU A 54 -1.64 -2.58 -13.20
CA LEU A 54 -1.25 -1.38 -13.92
C LEU A 54 -1.37 -0.16 -13.01
N LEU A 55 -0.24 0.47 -12.68
CA LEU A 55 -0.21 1.67 -11.86
C LEU A 55 -0.86 2.83 -12.61
N GLN A 56 -1.94 3.38 -12.07
CA GLN A 56 -2.69 4.46 -12.70
C GLN A 56 -2.41 5.82 -12.08
N ARG A 57 -2.38 5.89 -10.73
CA ARG A 57 -2.26 7.18 -10.03
C ARG A 57 -1.42 7.05 -8.78
N ARG A 58 -0.69 8.12 -8.48
CA ARG A 58 0.02 8.30 -7.22
C ARG A 58 -0.44 9.62 -6.60
N VAL A 59 -0.76 9.60 -5.32
CA VAL A 59 -1.12 10.79 -4.56
C VAL A 59 -0.40 10.76 -3.22
N ARG A 60 0.13 11.90 -2.79
CA ARG A 60 0.67 12.05 -1.45
C ARG A 60 -0.37 12.66 -0.54
N LEU A 61 -0.59 12.03 0.60
CA LEU A 61 -1.50 12.51 1.63
C LEU A 61 -0.77 12.54 2.97
N SER A 62 -1.19 13.45 3.84
CA SER A 62 -0.79 13.39 5.24
C SER A 62 -1.25 12.07 5.86
N ARG A 63 -0.57 11.64 6.92
CA ARG A 63 -0.92 10.41 7.65
C ARG A 63 -2.39 10.34 8.03
N GLU A 64 -2.94 11.43 8.55
CA GLU A 64 -4.34 11.50 8.98
C GLU A 64 -5.28 11.25 7.81
N ARG A 65 -5.09 11.95 6.69
CA ARG A 65 -5.90 11.77 5.47
C ARG A 65 -5.76 10.37 4.87
N ALA A 66 -4.57 9.78 4.92
CA ALA A 66 -4.35 8.41 4.47
C ALA A 66 -5.09 7.38 5.34
N VAL A 67 -5.11 7.58 6.67
CA VAL A 67 -5.84 6.72 7.60
C VAL A 67 -7.36 6.87 7.42
N GLU A 68 -7.86 8.09 7.23
CA GLU A 68 -9.28 8.32 6.89
C GLU A 68 -9.67 7.61 5.59
N LEU A 69 -8.85 7.77 4.54
CA LEU A 69 -9.07 7.10 3.26
C LEU A 69 -9.09 5.58 3.44
N TRP A 70 -8.16 5.02 4.21
CA TRP A 70 -8.13 3.59 4.51
C TRP A 70 -9.44 3.11 5.14
N ARG A 71 -9.90 3.79 6.19
CA ARG A 71 -11.17 3.46 6.87
C ARG A 71 -12.37 3.57 5.94
N GLN A 72 -12.41 4.61 5.13
CA GLN A 72 -13.46 4.80 4.13
C GLN A 72 -13.50 3.63 3.14
N ARG A 73 -12.34 3.24 2.59
CA ARG A 73 -12.27 2.10 1.65
C ARG A 73 -12.69 0.79 2.30
N LEU A 74 -12.30 0.54 3.56
CA LEU A 74 -12.79 -0.61 4.30
C LEU A 74 -14.32 -0.61 4.44
N ALA A 75 -14.92 0.56 4.72
CA ALA A 75 -16.37 0.70 4.82
C ALA A 75 -17.10 0.48 3.47
N GLU A 76 -16.45 0.85 2.36
CA GLU A 76 -16.93 0.57 0.99
C GLU A 76 -16.78 -0.91 0.58
N GLY A 77 -16.24 -1.77 1.46
CA GLY A 77 -16.08 -3.20 1.22
C GLY A 77 -14.72 -3.61 0.64
N TRP A 78 -13.76 -2.68 0.58
CA TRP A 78 -12.38 -3.04 0.25
C TRP A 78 -11.80 -3.90 1.36
N LYS A 79 -10.92 -4.84 0.99
CA LYS A 79 -10.32 -5.77 1.92
C LYS A 79 -8.81 -5.59 1.97
N PRO A 80 -8.19 -5.68 3.15
CA PRO A 80 -6.75 -5.80 3.26
C PRO A 80 -6.28 -7.03 2.46
N CYS A 81 -5.27 -6.85 1.62
CA CYS A 81 -4.67 -7.94 0.86
C CYS A 81 -3.18 -8.05 1.11
N THR A 82 -2.59 -9.16 0.68
CA THR A 82 -1.13 -9.30 0.67
C THR A 82 -0.53 -8.38 -0.40
N PRO A 83 0.75 -7.96 -0.24
CA PRO A 83 1.42 -7.15 -1.24
C PRO A 83 1.32 -7.76 -2.65
N GLN A 84 0.84 -6.97 -3.63
CA GLN A 84 0.67 -7.41 -5.02
C GLN A 84 1.86 -7.06 -5.91
N TRP A 85 2.64 -6.05 -5.53
CA TRP A 85 3.92 -5.71 -6.13
C TRP A 85 4.94 -5.57 -5.01
N GLN A 86 6.03 -6.32 -5.10
CA GLN A 86 7.19 -6.05 -4.24
C GLN A 86 7.99 -4.94 -4.91
N PRO A 87 8.50 -3.93 -4.17
CA PRO A 87 9.54 -3.09 -4.74
C PRO A 87 10.66 -4.00 -5.26
N PRO A 88 11.28 -3.71 -6.41
CA PRO A 88 12.43 -4.48 -6.85
C PRO A 88 13.42 -4.55 -5.68
N PRO A 89 14.03 -5.72 -5.42
CA PRO A 89 14.98 -5.86 -4.34
C PRO A 89 15.98 -4.71 -4.48
N LEU A 90 16.16 -3.93 -3.40
CA LEU A 90 17.18 -2.91 -3.35
C LEU A 90 18.46 -3.61 -3.74
N LEU A 91 18.94 -3.35 -4.96
CA LEU A 91 20.24 -3.80 -5.40
C LEU A 91 21.22 -3.18 -4.42
N GLU A 92 21.62 -3.95 -3.41
CA GLU A 92 22.66 -3.54 -2.51
C GLU A 92 23.83 -3.09 -3.39
N PRO A 93 24.42 -1.90 -3.14
CA PRO A 93 25.60 -1.48 -3.86
C PRO A 93 26.67 -2.53 -3.55
N ARG A 94 26.85 -3.44 -4.50
CA ARG A 94 27.96 -4.38 -4.57
C ARG A 94 29.21 -3.55 -4.79
N TRP A 95 29.74 -3.00 -3.71
CA TRP A 95 31.10 -2.50 -3.66
C TRP A 95 31.98 -3.69 -4.05
N GLY A 96 32.53 -3.58 -5.27
CA GLY A 96 33.34 -4.62 -5.88
C GLY A 96 34.51 -4.99 -4.98
N ARG A 97 34.78 -6.30 -4.95
CA ARG A 97 35.99 -6.87 -4.36
C ARG A 97 37.19 -6.65 -5.27
#